data_AF-J6I0A7-F1
#
_entry.id   AF-J6I0A7-F1
#
_cell.length_a   1.000
_cell.length_b   1.000
_cell.length_c   1.000
_cell.angle_alpha   90.00
_cell.angle_beta   90.00
_cell.angle_gamma   90.00
#
_symmetry.space_group_name_H-M   'P 1'
#
loop_
_entity.id
_entity.type
_entity.pdbx_description
1 polymer ?
#
loop_
_entity_poly.entity_id
_entity_poly.type
_entity_poly.pdbx_seq_one_letter_code
_entity_poly.pdbx_strand_id
1 'polypeptide(L)'
;MKIVYIQLPTTAQEQPLLYIKPDTAVHNRELPLYIPDFTGDLRAQVVLMAKLSKQGKCILEKFASKYYEQVSLGLALTAYDRQQQLQATAKPWELATSFDSSMVVGHFLPTERLKQEDTAILSQDGQVLEELPLQPALQLLPLALKTVSENMTLRTGDLVALPLTNTLYAIRADTTWQASVQTELLFSITVK
;
A
#
# COMPACT_ATOMS: atom_id res chain seq x y z
N MET A 1 0.82 -2.69 15.41
CA MET A 1 0.91 -3.31 14.06
C MET A 1 1.81 -2.42 13.22
N LYS A 2 2.63 -2.94 12.29
CA LYS A 2 3.35 -2.07 11.33
C LYS A 2 2.94 -2.35 9.89
N ILE A 3 3.11 -1.33 9.05
CA ILE A 3 2.85 -1.40 7.61
C ILE A 3 4.19 -1.17 6.92
N VAL A 4 4.68 -2.17 6.21
CA VAL A 4 5.90 -2.06 5.44
C VAL A 4 5.52 -1.81 3.99
N TYR A 5 5.78 -0.60 3.50
CA TYR A 5 5.73 -0.35 2.06
C TYR A 5 7.05 -0.80 1.47
N ILE A 6 6.99 -1.55 0.37
CA ILE A 6 8.16 -1.94 -0.39
C ILE A 6 7.90 -1.75 -1.88
N GLN A 7 8.86 -1.17 -2.58
CA GLN A 7 8.95 -1.18 -4.02
C GLN A 7 10.20 -1.98 -4.40
N LEU A 8 9.96 -3.10 -5.08
CA LEU A 8 11.02 -4.00 -5.51
C LEU A 8 11.82 -3.37 -6.65
N PRO A 9 13.12 -3.66 -6.74
CA PRO A 9 13.97 -3.13 -7.79
C PRO A 9 13.53 -3.68 -9.15
N THR A 10 13.69 -2.86 -10.19
CA THR A 10 13.40 -3.30 -11.58
C THR A 10 14.62 -3.92 -12.25
N THR A 11 15.80 -3.67 -11.71
CA THR A 11 17.07 -4.20 -12.18
C THR A 11 17.88 -4.82 -11.03
N ALA A 12 18.79 -5.74 -11.34
CA ALA A 12 19.61 -6.41 -10.32
C ALA A 12 20.61 -5.49 -9.58
N GLN A 13 20.81 -4.26 -10.08
CA GLN A 13 21.74 -3.28 -9.52
C GLN A 13 21.05 -2.33 -8.52
N GLU A 14 19.72 -2.28 -8.53
CA GLU A 14 18.93 -1.44 -7.64
C GLU A 14 18.69 -2.10 -6.28
N GLN A 15 18.70 -1.29 -5.23
CA GLN A 15 18.21 -1.70 -3.92
C GLN A 15 16.69 -1.49 -3.84
N PRO A 16 15.96 -2.35 -3.10
CA PRO A 16 14.54 -2.12 -2.85
C PRO A 16 14.36 -0.80 -2.09
N LEU A 17 13.34 -0.02 -2.47
CA LEU A 17 12.88 1.09 -1.67
C LEU A 17 11.91 0.56 -0.61
N LEU A 18 12.23 0.78 0.66
CA LEU A 18 11.44 0.29 1.78
C LEU A 18 11.28 1.38 2.84
N TYR A 19 10.06 1.58 3.33
CA TYR A 19 9.80 2.41 4.50
C TYR A 19 8.62 1.84 5.31
N ILE A 20 8.50 2.29 6.57
CA ILE A 20 7.49 1.79 7.50
C ILE A 20 6.52 2.92 7.86
N LYS A 21 5.24 2.61 7.83
CA LYS A 21 4.20 3.45 8.46
C LYS A 21 3.81 2.84 9.83
N PRO A 22 3.62 3.67 10.87
CA PRO A 22 3.11 3.22 12.17
C PRO A 22 1.66 2.74 12.05
N ASP A 23 1.12 2.10 13.09
CA ASP A 23 -0.30 1.73 13.11
C ASP A 23 -1.24 2.94 13.10
N THR A 24 -0.81 4.08 13.67
CA THR A 24 -1.58 5.35 13.61
C THR A 24 -1.72 5.91 12.19
N ALA A 25 -0.95 5.41 11.22
CA ALA A 25 -1.13 5.78 9.82
C ALA A 25 -2.39 5.19 9.19
N VAL A 26 -3.01 4.16 9.78
CA VAL A 26 -4.23 3.58 9.22
C VAL A 26 -5.38 4.56 9.39
N HIS A 27 -5.94 5.00 8.26
CA HIS A 27 -7.09 5.89 8.22
C HIS A 27 -8.36 5.19 8.73
N ASN A 28 -9.14 5.87 9.56
CA ASN A 28 -10.48 5.41 9.91
C ASN A 28 -11.45 5.71 8.75
N ARG A 29 -11.82 4.66 7.99
CA ARG A 29 -12.70 4.77 6.81
C ARG A 29 -14.11 5.30 7.11
N GLU A 30 -14.55 5.32 8.37
CA GLU A 30 -15.82 5.93 8.77
C GLU A 30 -15.76 7.47 8.79
N LEU A 31 -14.55 8.03 8.74
CA LEU A 31 -14.28 9.46 8.72
C LEU A 31 -13.83 9.91 7.33
N PRO A 32 -14.13 11.16 6.94
CA PRO A 32 -13.48 11.78 5.80
C PRO A 32 -11.96 11.80 5.97
N LEU A 33 -11.24 11.63 4.88
CA LEU A 33 -9.79 11.82 4.84
C LEU A 33 -9.50 13.31 4.67
N TYR A 34 -8.84 13.93 5.65
CA TYR A 34 -8.45 15.34 5.57
C TYR A 34 -7.07 15.49 4.95
N ILE A 35 -6.92 16.45 4.04
CA ILE A 35 -5.59 16.84 3.53
C ILE A 35 -4.82 17.54 4.66
N PRO A 36 -3.62 17.07 5.05
CA PRO A 36 -2.89 17.70 6.13
C PRO A 36 -2.44 19.13 5.77
N ASP A 37 -2.63 20.10 6.67
CA ASP A 37 -2.27 21.52 6.47
C ASP A 37 -0.79 21.75 6.09
N PHE A 38 0.04 20.75 6.37
CA PHE A 38 1.48 20.85 6.24
C PHE A 38 2.01 20.51 4.84
N THR A 39 1.14 20.09 3.92
CA THR A 39 1.46 19.72 2.54
C THR A 39 0.51 20.38 1.55
N GLY A 40 1.06 20.90 0.46
CA GLY A 40 0.29 21.42 -0.67
C GLY A 40 0.16 20.43 -1.84
N ASP A 41 0.81 19.27 -1.76
CA ASP A 41 0.85 18.24 -2.80
C ASP A 41 0.74 16.85 -2.17
N LEU A 42 -0.47 16.51 -1.73
CA LEU A 42 -0.77 15.17 -1.23
C LEU A 42 -1.02 14.24 -2.42
N ARG A 43 -0.27 13.13 -2.49
CA ARG A 43 -0.44 12.12 -3.53
C ARG A 43 -0.76 10.76 -2.95
N ALA A 44 -1.49 9.95 -3.71
CA ALA A 44 -1.82 8.57 -3.39
C ALA A 44 -1.29 7.61 -4.44
N GLN A 45 -0.83 6.45 -3.97
CA GLN A 45 -0.54 5.29 -4.81
C GLN A 45 -1.44 4.14 -4.40
N VAL A 46 -2.05 3.49 -5.37
CA VAL A 46 -2.83 2.27 -5.10
C VAL A 46 -1.87 1.09 -4.88
N VAL A 47 -2.08 0.38 -3.78
CA VAL A 47 -1.23 -0.73 -3.35
C VAL A 47 -2.04 -1.99 -3.08
N LEU A 48 -1.42 -3.14 -3.32
CA LEU A 48 -1.84 -4.43 -2.80
C LEU A 48 -1.16 -4.68 -1.45
N MET A 49 -1.91 -5.09 -0.45
CA MET A 49 -1.40 -5.38 0.88
C MET A 49 -1.66 -6.82 1.26
N ALA A 50 -0.63 -7.53 1.73
CA ALA A 50 -0.78 -8.81 2.42
C ALA A 50 -0.84 -8.60 3.92
N LYS A 51 -1.83 -9.21 4.58
CA LYS A 51 -1.91 -9.24 6.05
C LYS A 51 -1.26 -10.50 6.58
N LEU A 52 -0.27 -10.31 7.43
CA LEU A 52 0.51 -11.41 7.98
C LEU A 52 -0.35 -12.22 8.98
N SER A 53 -0.51 -13.51 8.71
CA SER A 53 -1.19 -14.45 9.61
C SER A 53 -0.22 -15.12 10.59
N LYS A 54 1.09 -15.14 10.27
CA LYS A 54 2.13 -15.78 11.08
C LYS A 54 3.35 -14.88 11.24
N GLN A 55 4.04 -15.03 12.37
CA GLN A 55 5.33 -14.39 12.58
C GLN A 55 6.41 -15.04 11.70
N GLY A 56 7.27 -14.24 11.07
CA GLY A 56 8.39 -14.73 10.27
C GLY A 56 9.59 -13.77 10.23
N LYS A 57 10.79 -14.36 10.13
CA LYS A 57 12.08 -13.70 9.97
C LYS A 57 12.89 -14.57 9.00
N CYS A 58 13.62 -13.96 8.07
CA CYS A 58 14.37 -14.67 7.03
C CYS A 58 13.51 -15.71 6.29
N ILE A 59 12.30 -15.32 5.89
CA ILE A 59 11.34 -16.15 5.17
C ILE A 59 11.92 -16.48 3.79
N LEU A 60 12.02 -17.76 3.46
CA LEU A 60 12.35 -18.16 2.10
C LEU A 60 11.14 -17.92 1.19
N GLU A 61 11.39 -17.40 -0.01
CA GLU A 61 10.36 -17.02 -0.99
C GLU A 61 9.33 -18.14 -1.26
N LYS A 62 9.81 -19.39 -1.45
CA LYS A 62 8.97 -20.58 -1.64
C LYS A 62 8.00 -20.89 -0.48
N PHE A 63 8.22 -20.31 0.69
CA PHE A 63 7.37 -20.48 1.87
C PHE A 63 6.55 -19.24 2.20
N ALA A 64 6.77 -18.12 1.51
CA ALA A 64 6.14 -16.84 1.83
C ALA A 64 4.61 -16.87 1.75
N SER A 65 4.03 -17.66 0.84
CA SER A 65 2.57 -17.84 0.73
C SER A 65 1.93 -18.42 2.00
N LYS A 66 2.69 -19.06 2.90
CA LYS A 66 2.17 -19.61 4.16
C LYS A 66 2.02 -18.56 5.28
N TYR A 67 2.50 -17.34 5.05
CA TYR A 67 2.55 -16.27 6.04
C TYR A 67 1.43 -15.23 5.90
N TYR A 68 0.62 -15.31 4.84
CA TYR A 68 -0.57 -14.48 4.65
C TYR A 68 -1.68 -15.30 4.00
N GLU A 69 -2.91 -15.06 4.43
CA GLU A 69 -4.12 -15.74 3.91
C GLU A 69 -5.12 -14.73 3.35
N GLN A 70 -4.85 -13.44 3.56
CA GLN A 70 -5.72 -12.37 3.11
C GLN A 70 -4.90 -11.22 2.51
N VAL A 71 -5.49 -10.59 1.50
CA VAL A 71 -4.97 -9.36 0.90
C VAL A 71 -6.04 -8.28 0.83
N SER A 72 -5.63 -7.03 0.69
CA SER A 72 -6.53 -5.89 0.49
C SER A 72 -5.92 -4.93 -0.51
N LEU A 73 -6.75 -4.04 -1.07
CA LEU A 73 -6.29 -2.81 -1.69
C LEU A 73 -6.21 -1.68 -0.67
N GLY A 74 -5.43 -0.66 -1.00
CA GLY A 74 -5.30 0.55 -0.19
C GLY A 74 -4.69 1.70 -0.96
N LEU A 75 -4.63 2.86 -0.30
CA LEU A 75 -3.96 4.05 -0.80
C LEU A 75 -2.80 4.39 0.15
N ALA A 76 -1.58 4.33 -0.37
CA ALA A 76 -0.40 4.85 0.30
C ALA A 76 -0.30 6.35 0.03
N LEU A 77 -0.63 7.17 1.02
CA LEU A 77 -0.54 8.63 0.91
C LEU A 77 0.89 9.10 1.18
N THR A 78 1.29 10.10 0.42
CA THR A 78 2.60 10.75 0.51
C THR A 78 2.42 12.26 0.36
N ALA A 79 2.94 13.04 1.30
CA ALA A 79 3.15 14.47 1.12
C ALA A 79 4.33 14.66 0.15
N TYR A 80 4.03 14.77 -1.13
CA TYR A 80 4.99 14.63 -2.22
C TYR A 80 5.97 15.81 -2.30
N ASP A 81 5.49 17.01 -1.96
CA ASP A 81 6.34 18.19 -1.76
C ASP A 81 7.41 17.95 -0.69
N ARG A 82 7.04 17.38 0.45
CA ARG A 82 7.97 17.03 1.53
C ARG A 82 8.92 15.90 1.14
N GLN A 83 8.41 14.87 0.45
CA GLN A 83 9.23 13.76 -0.02
C GLN A 83 10.39 14.27 -0.88
N GLN A 84 10.11 15.17 -1.83
CA GLN A 84 11.13 15.76 -2.70
C GLN A 84 12.18 16.55 -1.90
N GLN A 85 11.76 17.34 -0.90
CA GLN A 85 12.68 18.08 -0.02
C GLN A 85 13.58 17.15 0.80
N LEU A 86 13.03 16.05 1.32
CA LEU A 86 13.78 15.06 2.10
C LEU A 86 14.77 14.29 1.21
N GLN A 87 14.35 13.90 0.01
CA GLN A 87 15.23 13.27 -0.99
C GLN A 87 16.41 14.19 -1.36
N ALA A 88 16.15 15.47 -1.64
CA ALA A 88 17.18 16.44 -1.99
C ALA A 88 18.20 16.66 -0.86
N THR A 89 17.83 16.37 0.39
CA THR A 89 18.69 16.53 1.58
C THR A 89 19.13 15.20 2.19
N ALA A 90 18.90 14.08 1.49
CA ALA A 90 19.21 12.72 1.95
C ALA A 90 18.65 12.40 3.37
N LYS A 91 17.48 12.95 3.70
CA LYS A 91 16.81 12.75 4.99
C LYS A 91 15.81 11.59 4.93
N PRO A 92 15.52 10.96 6.08
CA PRO A 92 14.48 9.93 6.19
C PRO A 92 13.10 10.45 5.75
N TRP A 93 12.26 9.56 5.20
CA TRP A 93 11.00 9.93 4.53
C TRP A 93 9.78 9.96 5.44
N GLU A 94 9.91 9.63 6.72
CA GLU A 94 8.81 9.45 7.66
C GLU A 94 7.92 10.71 7.77
N LEU A 95 8.50 11.91 7.65
CA LEU A 95 7.75 13.17 7.65
C LEU A 95 6.86 13.36 6.40
N ALA A 96 7.12 12.61 5.34
CA ALA A 96 6.38 12.63 4.08
C ALA A 96 5.49 11.41 3.89
N THR A 97 5.80 10.26 4.51
CA THR A 97 5.08 9.01 4.26
C THR A 97 4.45 8.39 5.52
N SER A 98 4.79 8.81 6.74
CA SER A 98 4.41 8.07 7.95
C SER A 98 3.59 8.90 8.95
N PHE A 99 2.90 9.92 8.47
CA PHE A 99 1.96 10.73 9.26
C PHE A 99 0.64 9.99 9.51
N ASP A 100 -0.15 10.48 10.47
CA ASP A 100 -1.45 9.91 10.83
C ASP A 100 -2.41 9.88 9.63
N SER A 101 -3.20 8.82 9.52
CA SER A 101 -4.11 8.59 8.39
C SER A 101 -3.45 8.53 7.00
N SER A 102 -2.12 8.40 6.90
CA SER A 102 -1.40 8.30 5.62
C SER A 102 -1.59 6.97 4.87
N MET A 103 -2.41 6.05 5.38
CA MET A 103 -2.67 4.75 4.78
C MET A 103 -4.16 4.40 4.81
N VAL A 104 -4.80 4.38 3.65
CA VAL A 104 -6.16 3.81 3.52
C VAL A 104 -6.03 2.31 3.38
N VAL A 105 -6.73 1.55 4.23
CA VAL A 105 -6.73 0.08 4.20
C VAL A 105 -8.16 -0.42 3.99
N GLY A 106 -8.39 -1.13 2.88
CA GLY A 106 -9.67 -1.73 2.56
C GLY A 106 -10.02 -2.98 3.38
N HIS A 107 -11.16 -3.57 3.04
CA HIS A 107 -11.55 -4.88 3.53
C HIS A 107 -10.63 -5.97 2.97
N PHE A 108 -10.31 -6.94 3.82
CA PHE A 108 -9.42 -8.04 3.49
C PHE A 108 -10.18 -9.19 2.81
N LEU A 109 -9.72 -9.56 1.62
CA LEU A 109 -10.19 -10.71 0.86
C LEU A 109 -9.29 -11.92 1.14
N PRO A 110 -9.87 -13.11 1.36
CA PRO A 110 -9.12 -14.36 1.31
C PRO A 110 -8.39 -14.52 -0.03
N THR A 111 -7.11 -14.88 0.00
CA THR A 111 -6.31 -15.09 -1.22
C THR A 111 -6.87 -16.21 -2.10
N GLU A 112 -7.52 -17.21 -1.50
CA GLU A 112 -8.20 -18.30 -2.20
C GLU A 112 -9.37 -17.86 -3.09
N ARG A 113 -9.93 -16.66 -2.84
CA ARG A 113 -11.00 -16.08 -3.67
C ARG A 113 -10.47 -15.36 -4.91
N LEU A 114 -9.16 -15.11 -4.97
CA LEU A 114 -8.53 -14.40 -6.09
C LEU A 114 -8.15 -15.38 -7.20
N LYS A 115 -8.43 -14.96 -8.43
CA LYS A 115 -8.09 -15.65 -9.67
C LYS A 115 -6.99 -14.90 -10.41
N GLN A 116 -6.35 -15.60 -11.35
CA GLN A 116 -5.26 -15.04 -12.15
C GLN A 116 -5.72 -13.86 -13.01
N GLU A 117 -6.96 -13.89 -13.48
CA GLU A 117 -7.58 -12.86 -14.32
C GLU A 117 -8.17 -11.68 -13.53
N ASP A 118 -8.12 -11.68 -12.20
CA ASP A 118 -8.74 -10.63 -11.40
C ASP A 118 -8.00 -9.28 -11.56
N THR A 119 -8.79 -8.22 -11.67
CA THR A 119 -8.33 -6.84 -11.75
C THR A 119 -8.78 -6.04 -10.53
N ALA A 120 -7.91 -5.12 -10.10
CA ALA A 120 -8.24 -4.05 -9.19
C ALA A 120 -8.75 -2.86 -9.99
N ILE A 121 -9.91 -2.34 -9.62
CA ILE A 121 -10.49 -1.14 -10.23
C ILE A 121 -10.31 0.00 -9.24
N LEU A 122 -9.57 1.03 -9.63
CA LEU A 122 -9.47 2.29 -8.90
C LEU A 122 -10.39 3.31 -9.57
N SER A 123 -11.25 3.95 -8.79
CA SER A 123 -12.16 4.98 -9.30
C SER A 123 -12.18 6.21 -8.41
N GLN A 124 -12.50 7.33 -9.02
CA GLN A 124 -12.71 8.61 -8.38
C GLN A 124 -14.02 9.21 -8.90
N ASP A 125 -14.89 9.61 -7.98
CA ASP A 125 -16.18 10.26 -8.30
C ASP A 125 -17.03 9.44 -9.30
N GLY A 126 -16.99 8.12 -9.15
CA GLY A 126 -17.70 7.17 -10.02
C GLY A 126 -17.04 6.92 -11.38
N GLN A 127 -15.91 7.57 -11.68
CA GLN A 127 -15.15 7.35 -12.91
C GLN A 127 -13.96 6.42 -12.66
N VAL A 128 -13.80 5.41 -13.50
CA VAL A 128 -12.63 4.51 -13.44
C VAL A 128 -11.38 5.28 -13.84
N LEU A 129 -10.39 5.32 -12.95
CA LEU A 129 -9.08 5.91 -13.20
C LEU A 129 -8.13 4.87 -13.80
N GLU A 130 -8.07 3.68 -13.21
CA GLU A 130 -7.20 2.58 -13.63
C GLU A 130 -7.87 1.23 -13.38
N GLU A 131 -7.63 0.29 -14.30
CA GLU A 131 -7.91 -1.13 -14.12
C GLU A 131 -6.57 -1.89 -14.15
N LEU A 132 -6.23 -2.52 -13.04
CA LEU A 132 -4.89 -3.05 -12.77
C LEU A 132 -4.95 -4.57 -12.54
N PRO A 133 -4.28 -5.38 -13.38
CA PRO A 133 -4.15 -6.82 -13.12
C PRO A 133 -3.50 -7.07 -11.75
N LEU A 134 -4.10 -7.94 -10.94
CA LEU A 134 -3.55 -8.28 -9.62
C LEU A 134 -2.38 -9.27 -9.69
N GLN A 135 -2.38 -10.12 -10.71
CA GLN A 135 -1.45 -11.23 -10.84
C GLN A 135 0.03 -10.83 -10.71
N PRO A 136 0.53 -9.76 -11.37
CA PRO A 136 1.93 -9.36 -11.21
C PRO A 136 2.31 -9.04 -9.77
N ALA A 137 1.47 -8.28 -9.05
CA ALA A 137 1.73 -7.93 -7.66
C ALA A 137 1.62 -9.14 -6.73
N LEU A 138 0.65 -10.04 -6.96
CA LEU A 138 0.53 -11.30 -6.23
C LEU A 138 1.77 -12.19 -6.40
N GLN A 139 2.35 -12.24 -7.61
CA GLN A 139 3.59 -12.96 -7.89
C GLN A 139 4.82 -12.33 -7.20
N LEU A 140 4.79 -11.02 -6.96
CA LEU A 140 5.87 -10.29 -6.29
C LEU A 140 5.77 -10.34 -4.75
N LEU A 141 4.61 -10.63 -4.18
CA LEU A 141 4.44 -10.74 -2.72
C LEU A 141 5.43 -11.72 -2.05
N PRO A 142 5.67 -12.93 -2.59
CA PRO A 142 6.68 -13.83 -2.03
C PRO A 142 8.08 -13.21 -1.91
N LEU A 143 8.54 -12.54 -2.96
CA LEU A 143 9.83 -11.86 -2.98
C LEU A 143 9.83 -10.68 -2.01
N ALA A 144 8.76 -9.90 -1.97
CA ALA A 144 8.59 -8.80 -1.02
C ALA A 144 8.70 -9.26 0.44
N LEU A 145 7.98 -10.33 0.82
CA LEU A 145 8.03 -10.89 2.16
C LEU A 145 9.44 -11.41 2.50
N LYS A 146 10.11 -12.09 1.57
CA LYS A 146 11.50 -12.50 1.73
C LYS A 146 12.38 -11.28 2.03
N THR A 147 12.40 -10.29 1.14
CA THR A 147 13.24 -9.08 1.24
C THR A 147 13.00 -8.29 2.53
N VAL A 148 11.74 -8.10 2.92
CA VAL A 148 11.40 -7.43 4.18
C VAL A 148 11.91 -8.25 5.37
N SER A 149 11.63 -9.56 5.36
CA SER A 149 11.93 -10.43 6.49
C SER A 149 13.43 -10.67 6.74
N GLU A 150 14.29 -10.47 5.72
CA GLU A 150 15.75 -10.49 5.86
C GLU A 150 16.23 -9.40 6.84
N ASN A 151 15.58 -8.23 6.84
CA ASN A 151 15.98 -7.08 7.64
C ASN A 151 15.15 -6.92 8.93
N MET A 152 13.86 -7.23 8.91
CA MET A 152 12.97 -7.05 10.07
C MET A 152 12.01 -8.22 10.28
N THR A 153 11.69 -8.55 11.53
CA THR A 153 10.68 -9.59 11.82
C THR A 153 9.29 -9.09 11.45
N LEU A 154 8.56 -9.87 10.66
CA LEU A 154 7.14 -9.68 10.38
C LEU A 154 6.32 -10.39 11.47
N ARG A 155 5.40 -9.70 12.11
CA ARG A 155 4.51 -10.24 13.16
C ARG A 155 3.12 -10.49 12.59
N THR A 156 2.36 -11.38 13.22
CA THR A 156 0.92 -11.53 12.93
C THR A 156 0.22 -10.18 13.06
N GLY A 157 -0.56 -9.82 12.05
CA GLY A 157 -1.28 -8.55 11.94
C GLY A 157 -0.52 -7.45 11.20
N ASP A 158 0.80 -7.56 11.00
CA ASP A 158 1.54 -6.61 10.17
C ASP A 158 1.06 -6.65 8.71
N LEU A 159 1.28 -5.56 7.98
CA LEU A 159 0.95 -5.44 6.56
C LEU A 159 2.23 -5.28 5.74
N VAL A 160 2.31 -5.94 4.59
CA VAL A 160 3.31 -5.68 3.54
C VAL A 160 2.58 -5.16 2.32
N ALA A 161 2.90 -3.94 1.91
CA ALA A 161 2.26 -3.21 0.82
C ALA A 161 3.19 -3.11 -0.41
N LEU A 162 2.66 -3.44 -1.58
CA LEU A 162 3.31 -3.32 -2.88
C LEU A 162 2.51 -2.37 -3.78
N PRO A 163 3.13 -1.44 -4.50
CA PRO A 163 2.42 -0.65 -5.51
C PRO A 163 1.91 -1.55 -6.64
N LEU A 164 0.66 -1.31 -7.07
CA LEU A 164 0.13 -1.96 -8.29
C LEU A 164 0.57 -1.23 -9.56
N THR A 165 0.91 0.05 -9.43
CA THR A 165 1.31 0.95 -10.51
C THR A 165 2.30 1.98 -10.00
N ASN A 166 3.06 2.60 -10.89
CA ASN A 166 3.92 3.73 -10.56
C ASN A 166 3.16 5.07 -10.57
N THR A 167 1.87 5.07 -10.92
CA THR A 167 1.06 6.29 -10.93
C THR A 167 0.87 6.84 -9.51
N LEU A 168 1.18 8.12 -9.35
CA LEU A 168 0.89 8.91 -8.16
C LEU A 168 -0.23 9.89 -8.47
N TYR A 169 -1.39 9.69 -7.84
CA TYR A 169 -2.56 10.52 -8.02
C TYR A 169 -2.57 11.70 -7.06
N ALA A 170 -2.81 12.91 -7.55
CA ALA A 170 -3.04 14.05 -6.69
C ALA A 170 -4.38 13.90 -5.95
N ILE A 171 -4.34 13.98 -4.62
CA ILE A 171 -5.52 13.95 -3.77
C ILE A 171 -6.07 15.37 -3.64
N ARG A 172 -7.38 15.52 -3.90
CA ARG A 172 -8.08 16.80 -3.86
C ARG A 172 -9.29 16.72 -2.94
N ALA A 173 -9.59 17.80 -2.25
CA ALA A 173 -10.81 17.93 -1.46
C ALA A 173 -12.05 17.73 -2.34
N ASP A 174 -13.14 17.31 -1.71
CA ASP A 174 -14.44 17.07 -2.33
C ASP A 174 -14.42 15.97 -3.41
N THR A 175 -13.52 15.00 -3.27
CA THR A 175 -13.44 13.82 -4.14
C THR A 175 -13.73 12.54 -3.35
N THR A 176 -14.32 11.55 -4.00
CA THR A 176 -14.56 10.22 -3.44
C THR A 176 -13.74 9.18 -4.17
N TRP A 177 -12.89 8.48 -3.45
CA TRP A 177 -12.02 7.43 -3.97
C TRP A 177 -12.54 6.06 -3.57
N GLN A 178 -12.53 5.15 -4.52
CA GLN A 178 -13.02 3.78 -4.34
C GLN A 178 -12.06 2.81 -4.99
N ALA A 179 -11.86 1.66 -4.34
CA ALA A 179 -11.22 0.52 -4.98
C ALA A 179 -12.01 -0.76 -4.76
N SER A 180 -12.13 -1.54 -5.82
CA SER A 180 -12.80 -2.83 -5.83
C SER A 180 -11.94 -3.90 -6.47
N VAL A 181 -12.20 -5.15 -6.11
CA VAL A 181 -11.71 -6.33 -6.83
C VAL A 181 -12.94 -7.13 -7.20
N GLN A 182 -13.04 -7.55 -8.47
CA GLN A 182 -14.27 -8.14 -9.01
C GLN A 182 -15.46 -7.17 -8.79
N THR A 183 -16.49 -7.61 -8.05
CA THR A 183 -17.67 -6.80 -7.67
C THR A 183 -17.62 -6.31 -6.22
N GLU A 184 -16.56 -6.63 -5.47
CA GLU A 184 -16.45 -6.34 -4.04
C GLU A 184 -15.72 -5.02 -3.82
N LEU A 185 -16.44 -4.04 -3.28
CA LEU A 185 -15.89 -2.74 -2.89
C LEU A 185 -15.06 -2.89 -1.61
N LEU A 186 -13.74 -2.66 -1.70
CA LEU A 186 -12.84 -2.85 -0.56
C LEU A 186 -12.72 -1.59 0.29
N PHE A 187 -12.74 -0.41 -0.32
CA PHE A 187 -12.88 0.85 0.40
C PHE A 187 -13.63 1.89 -0.42
N SER A 188 -14.24 2.83 0.30
CA SER A 188 -14.72 4.10 -0.22
C SER A 188 -14.34 5.17 0.80
N ILE A 189 -13.65 6.21 0.36
CA ILE A 189 -13.23 7.33 1.21
C ILE A 189 -13.57 8.64 0.52
N THR A 190 -14.12 9.58 1.27
CA THR A 190 -14.33 10.95 0.82
C THR A 190 -13.22 11.83 1.38
N VAL A 191 -12.62 12.64 0.51
CA VAL A 191 -11.57 13.59 0.87
C VAL A 191 -12.19 14.93 1.20
N LYS A 192 -11.75 15.55 2.29
CA LYS A 192 -12.15 16.89 2.72
C LYS A 192 -10.94 17.78 2.97
#